data_AF-A0AAE0BBC4-F1
#
_entry.id   AF-A0AAE0BBC4-F1
#
_cell.length_a   1.000
_cell.length_b   1.000
_cell.length_c   1.000
_cell.angle_alpha   90.00
_cell.angle_beta   90.00
_cell.angle_gamma   90.00
#
_symmetry.space_group_name_H-M   'P 1'
#
loop_
_entity.id
_entity.type
_entity.pdbx_description
1 polymer ?
#
loop_
_entity_poly.entity_id
_entity_poly.type
_entity_poly.pdbx_seq_one_letter_code
_entity_poly.pdbx_strand_id
1 'polypeptide(L)'
;MAVNPALTSAGQGRSFPRAFENEAFLLHREGLEMEVDIPSGSRKQSHRGILYVSNIRMVFVANQPTDDFRAFDIPLVYLRKERFNQPIFGCNNLTGDVFSVAGGGPNSSTPPYSVRIFFKEGNLNSNIASAQTIRCFRLRLACFTLLRSGWLWNLSAFIFQLIGAGAWTNATKHCS
;
A
#
# COMPACT_ATOMS: atom_id res chain seq x y z
N MET A 1 -1.61 -9.56 -3.96
CA MET A 1 -2.22 -9.89 -2.68
C MET A 1 -2.25 -11.40 -2.55
N ALA A 2 -2.20 -11.87 -1.31
CA ALA A 2 -2.40 -13.27 -0.98
C ALA A 2 -3.25 -13.31 0.30
N VAL A 3 -4.30 -14.14 0.29
CA VAL A 3 -4.93 -14.59 1.53
C VAL A 3 -3.97 -15.61 2.15
N ASN A 4 -3.70 -15.48 3.44
CA ASN A 4 -2.78 -16.33 4.21
C ASN A 4 -1.34 -16.34 3.67
N PRO A 5 -0.63 -15.20 3.63
CA PRO A 5 0.79 -15.18 3.33
C PRO A 5 1.59 -16.02 4.34
N ALA A 6 2.79 -16.44 3.96
CA ALA A 6 3.69 -17.17 4.85
C ALA A 6 3.98 -16.35 6.11
N LEU A 7 3.72 -16.94 7.27
CA LEU A 7 4.01 -16.38 8.58
C LEU A 7 5.20 -17.11 9.19
N THR A 8 6.03 -16.36 9.92
CA THR A 8 7.09 -16.88 10.77
C THR A 8 6.64 -16.78 12.23
N SER A 9 6.81 -17.84 12.99
CA SER A 9 6.62 -17.80 14.44
C SER A 9 7.87 -17.23 15.09
N ALA A 10 7.75 -16.08 15.77
CA ALA A 10 8.81 -15.66 16.68
C ALA A 10 8.64 -16.43 18.00
N GLY A 11 9.74 -16.72 18.70
CA GLY A 11 9.79 -17.54 19.92
C GLY A 11 8.95 -17.04 21.12
N GLN A 12 8.14 -16.00 20.95
CA GLN A 12 7.21 -15.43 21.94
C GLN A 12 5.74 -15.78 21.66
N GLY A 13 5.46 -16.76 20.78
CA GLY A 13 4.09 -17.19 20.47
C GLY A 13 3.28 -16.22 19.59
N ARG A 14 3.93 -15.18 19.04
CA ARG A 14 3.34 -14.24 18.09
C ARG A 14 3.74 -14.59 16.66
N SER A 15 2.76 -14.54 15.77
CA SER A 15 2.96 -14.73 14.33
C SER A 15 3.36 -13.41 13.68
N PHE A 16 4.45 -13.43 12.93
CA PHE A 16 4.95 -12.29 12.17
C PHE A 16 4.93 -12.62 10.68
N PRO A 17 4.64 -11.65 9.81
CA PRO A 17 4.74 -11.87 8.37
C PRO A 17 6.18 -12.20 7.98
N ARG A 18 6.36 -13.23 7.14
CA ARG A 18 7.66 -13.53 6.57
C ARG A 18 8.06 -12.43 5.59
N ALA A 19 9.17 -11.76 5.86
CA ALA A 19 9.73 -10.73 4.99
C ALA A 19 10.20 -11.31 3.65
N PHE A 20 9.97 -10.56 2.57
CA PHE A 20 10.65 -10.77 1.29
C PHE A 20 12.10 -10.27 1.33
N GLU A 21 12.89 -10.65 0.33
CA GLU A 21 14.25 -10.11 0.18
C GLU A 21 14.20 -8.58 0.04
N ASN A 22 15.00 -7.87 0.84
CA ASN A 22 15.02 -6.40 0.92
C ASN A 22 13.70 -5.75 1.39
N GLU A 23 12.79 -6.52 2.00
CA GLU A 23 11.62 -5.99 2.71
C GLU A 23 12.00 -5.62 4.15
N ALA A 24 11.67 -4.40 4.56
CA ALA A 24 11.84 -3.93 5.93
C ALA A 24 10.48 -3.56 6.51
N PHE A 25 10.11 -4.17 7.65
CA PHE A 25 8.95 -3.77 8.44
C PHE A 25 9.29 -2.55 9.29
N LEU A 26 8.46 -1.51 9.18
CA LEU A 26 8.76 -0.18 9.71
C LEU A 26 7.92 0.15 10.93
N LEU A 27 6.68 -0.32 10.95
CA LEU A 27 5.75 -0.17 12.05
C LEU A 27 4.80 -1.36 12.11
N HIS A 28 4.32 -1.65 13.31
CA HIS A 28 3.19 -2.53 13.52
C HIS A 28 2.18 -1.86 14.42
N ARG A 29 0.91 -2.21 14.26
CA ARG A 29 -0.16 -1.69 15.09
C ARG A 29 -1.13 -2.77 15.50
N GLU A 30 -1.25 -2.96 16.81
CA GLU A 30 -2.20 -3.87 17.45
C GLU A 30 -3.56 -3.19 17.63
N GLY A 31 -4.58 -3.96 18.04
CA GLY A 31 -5.90 -3.40 18.34
C GLY A 31 -6.68 -2.93 17.11
N LEU A 32 -6.41 -3.54 15.95
CA LEU A 32 -7.11 -3.23 14.70
C LEU A 32 -8.17 -4.29 14.41
N GLU A 33 -9.24 -3.86 13.76
CA GLU A 33 -10.25 -4.75 13.19
C GLU A 33 -10.26 -4.55 11.68
N MET A 34 -10.09 -5.62 10.91
CA MET A 34 -10.10 -5.57 9.46
C MET A 34 -11.33 -6.29 8.92
N GLU A 35 -12.06 -5.59 8.07
CA GLU A 35 -13.12 -6.14 7.24
C GLU A 35 -12.63 -6.30 5.80
N VAL A 36 -12.84 -7.47 5.21
CA VAL A 36 -12.53 -7.73 3.80
C VAL A 36 -13.79 -8.22 3.10
N ASP A 37 -14.10 -7.57 1.98
CA ASP A 37 -15.12 -7.99 1.04
C ASP A 37 -14.45 -8.74 -0.12
N ILE A 38 -14.78 -10.03 -0.23
CA ILE A 38 -14.19 -10.96 -1.21
C ILE A 38 -15.13 -11.03 -2.40
N PRO A 39 -14.74 -10.56 -3.60
CA PRO A 39 -15.66 -10.46 -4.72
C PRO A 39 -16.27 -11.79 -5.21
N SER A 40 -15.62 -12.91 -4.92
CA SER A 40 -16.08 -14.26 -5.28
C SER A 40 -16.75 -15.01 -4.12
N GLY A 41 -16.84 -14.41 -2.93
CA GLY A 41 -17.38 -15.03 -1.72
C GLY A 41 -18.58 -14.24 -1.20
N SER A 42 -19.68 -14.91 -0.91
CA SER A 42 -20.92 -14.27 -0.42
C SER A 42 -20.81 -13.66 0.99
N ARG A 43 -19.62 -13.64 1.61
CA ARG A 43 -19.46 -13.29 3.02
C ARG A 43 -18.31 -12.34 3.26
N LYS A 44 -18.65 -11.13 3.66
CA LYS A 44 -17.76 -10.18 4.31
C LYS A 44 -17.16 -10.81 5.56
N GLN A 45 -15.84 -10.84 5.66
CA GLN A 45 -15.11 -11.37 6.82
C GLN A 45 -14.62 -10.21 7.68
N SER A 46 -14.78 -10.29 9.01
CA SER A 46 -14.23 -9.33 9.98
C SER A 46 -13.36 -10.05 10.99
N HIS A 47 -12.13 -9.58 11.16
CA HIS A 47 -11.15 -10.17 12.07
C HIS A 47 -10.44 -9.09 12.88
N ARG A 48 -10.13 -9.37 14.15
CA ARG A 48 -9.24 -8.53 14.97
C ARG A 48 -7.80 -9.03 14.90
N GLY A 49 -6.85 -8.10 14.89
CA GLY A 49 -5.47 -8.44 14.61
C GLY A 49 -4.48 -7.31 14.72
N ILE A 50 -3.30 -7.58 14.16
CA ILE A 50 -2.15 -6.68 14.10
C ILE A 50 -1.89 -6.36 12.63
N LEU A 51 -1.73 -5.08 12.29
CA LEU A 51 -1.27 -4.64 10.97
C LEU A 51 0.22 -4.35 11.02
N TYR A 52 0.98 -5.03 10.17
CA TYR A 52 2.39 -4.75 9.92
C TYR A 52 2.51 -3.94 8.63
N VAL A 53 3.29 -2.87 8.63
CA VAL A 53 3.54 -2.06 7.43
C VAL A 53 5.02 -2.12 7.11
N SER A 54 5.32 -2.51 5.87
CA SER A 54 6.67 -2.52 5.31
C SER A 54 6.82 -1.43 4.24
N ASN A 55 8.03 -1.35 3.68
CA ASN A 55 8.34 -0.51 2.53
C ASN A 55 7.60 -0.91 1.22
N ILE A 56 7.03 -2.12 1.13
CA ILE A 56 6.41 -2.65 -0.11
C ILE A 56 4.94 -3.09 0.05
N ARG A 57 4.49 -3.46 1.25
CA ARG A 57 3.13 -3.95 1.51
C ARG A 57 2.70 -3.71 2.95
N MET A 58 1.41 -3.91 3.21
CA MET A 58 0.88 -4.06 4.56
C MET A 58 0.41 -5.50 4.73
N VAL A 59 0.65 -6.10 5.89
CA VAL A 59 0.19 -7.45 6.20
C VAL A 59 -0.63 -7.40 7.47
N PHE A 60 -1.91 -7.76 7.37
CA PHE A 60 -2.77 -7.96 8.53
C PHE A 60 -2.63 -9.40 9.03
N VAL A 61 -2.43 -9.59 10.32
CA VAL A 61 -2.35 -10.90 10.97
C VAL A 61 -3.46 -10.99 12.01
N ALA A 62 -4.33 -12.00 11.89
CA ALA A 62 -5.41 -12.21 12.84
C ALA A 62 -4.88 -12.70 14.18
N ASN A 63 -5.42 -12.16 15.27
CA ASN A 63 -5.09 -12.63 16.63
C ASN A 63 -5.67 -14.03 16.89
N GLN A 64 -6.85 -14.29 16.33
CA GLN A 64 -7.52 -15.59 16.36
C GLN A 64 -7.63 -16.10 14.92
N PRO A 65 -6.58 -16.78 14.42
CA PRO A 65 -6.62 -17.34 13.07
C PRO A 65 -7.70 -18.42 12.97
N THR A 66 -8.47 -18.40 11.89
CA THR A 66 -9.35 -19.52 11.49
C THR A 66 -8.64 -20.36 10.43
N ASP A 67 -9.21 -21.52 10.08
CA ASP A 67 -8.67 -22.36 9.02
C ASP A 67 -8.64 -21.63 7.67
N ASP A 68 -9.64 -20.79 7.42
CA ASP A 68 -9.77 -20.03 6.18
C ASP A 68 -9.01 -18.70 6.20
N PHE A 69 -8.82 -18.09 7.38
CA PHE A 69 -8.27 -16.74 7.50
C PHE A 69 -7.30 -16.60 8.68
N ARG A 70 -6.02 -16.44 8.34
CA ARG A 70 -4.90 -16.26 9.27
C ARG A 70 -4.24 -14.90 9.10
N ALA A 71 -4.03 -14.49 7.85
CA ALA A 71 -3.43 -13.23 7.52
C ALA A 71 -3.87 -12.76 6.13
N PHE A 72 -3.69 -11.47 5.86
CA PHE A 72 -4.05 -10.87 4.59
C PHE A 72 -2.99 -9.90 4.14
N ASP A 73 -2.50 -10.11 2.91
CA ASP A 73 -1.45 -9.29 2.31
C ASP A 73 -2.03 -8.21 1.39
N ILE A 74 -1.65 -6.95 1.66
CA ILE A 74 -2.07 -5.74 0.95
C ILE A 74 -0.83 -5.09 0.31
N PRO A 75 -0.46 -5.45 -0.92
CA PRO A 75 0.65 -4.79 -1.61
C PRO A 75 0.34 -3.32 -1.88
N LEU A 76 1.24 -2.41 -1.49
CA LEU A 76 1.03 -0.97 -1.66
C LEU A 76 0.89 -0.57 -3.14
N VAL A 77 1.56 -1.29 -4.04
CA VAL A 77 1.48 -1.10 -5.50
C VAL A 77 0.09 -1.39 -6.05
N TYR A 78 -0.70 -2.23 -5.38
CA TYR A 78 -2.03 -2.68 -5.84
C TYR A 78 -3.18 -2.16 -5.00
N LEU A 79 -2.91 -1.43 -3.92
CA LEU A 79 -3.91 -0.66 -3.20
C LEU A 79 -4.41 0.49 -4.10
N ARG A 80 -5.69 0.83 -4.08
CA ARG A 80 -6.29 1.96 -4.81
C ARG A 80 -7.40 2.57 -3.95
N LYS A 81 -7.76 3.82 -4.26
CA LYS A 81 -8.83 4.57 -3.60
C LYS A 81 -8.72 4.53 -2.07
N GLU A 82 -7.49 4.59 -1.56
CA GLU A 82 -7.25 4.61 -0.14
C GLU A 82 -7.82 5.89 0.48
N ARG A 83 -8.59 5.74 1.55
CA ARG A 83 -9.21 6.87 2.23
C ARG A 83 -9.15 6.65 3.73
N PHE A 84 -8.65 7.66 4.44
CA PHE A 84 -8.74 7.72 5.89
C PHE A 84 -10.00 8.49 6.28
N ASN A 85 -10.90 7.84 7.01
CA ASN A 85 -12.16 8.42 7.46
C ASN A 85 -12.10 8.67 8.96
N GLN A 86 -12.41 9.90 9.36
CA GLN A 86 -12.44 10.37 10.74
C GLN A 86 -13.86 10.80 11.11
N PRO A 87 -14.77 9.84 11.33
CA PRO A 87 -16.14 10.17 11.69
C PRO A 87 -16.18 10.81 13.09
N ILE A 88 -17.07 11.78 13.28
CA ILE A 88 -17.29 12.43 14.60
C ILE A 88 -17.82 11.41 15.61
N PHE A 89 -18.61 10.45 15.14
CA PHE A 89 -19.11 9.32 15.92
C PHE A 89 -18.57 8.01 15.33
N GLY A 90 -17.81 7.26 16.13
CA GLY A 90 -17.24 5.97 15.75
C GLY A 90 -15.71 5.97 15.71
N CYS A 91 -15.14 4.86 15.22
CA CYS A 91 -13.70 4.70 15.14
C CYS A 91 -13.17 5.23 13.80
N ASN A 92 -11.95 5.78 13.83
CA ASN A 92 -11.21 6.06 12.61
C ASN A 92 -11.04 4.79 11.80
N ASN A 93 -11.09 4.90 10.48
CA ASN A 93 -10.86 3.75 9.60
C ASN A 93 -10.09 4.14 8.34
N LEU A 94 -9.31 3.18 7.84
CA LEU A 94 -8.65 3.24 6.54
C LEU A 94 -9.37 2.28 5.61
N THR A 95 -9.90 2.80 4.50
CA THR A 95 -10.55 1.98 3.46
C THR A 95 -9.69 1.97 2.21
N GLY A 96 -9.80 0.92 1.39
CA GLY A 96 -9.19 0.88 0.07
C GLY A 96 -9.51 -0.39 -0.70
N ASP A 97 -9.29 -0.32 -2.02
CA ASP A 97 -9.51 -1.43 -2.95
C ASP A 97 -8.17 -2.08 -3.29
N VAL A 98 -8.06 -3.39 -3.18
CA VAL A 98 -6.81 -4.14 -3.38
C VAL A 98 -6.96 -5.08 -4.57
N PHE A 99 -6.11 -4.90 -5.57
CA PHE A 99 -6.08 -5.78 -6.75
C PHE A 99 -5.29 -7.07 -6.50
N SER A 100 -5.80 -8.17 -7.06
CA SER A 100 -5.13 -9.46 -6.98
C SER A 100 -3.88 -9.48 -7.84
N VAL A 101 -2.78 -9.96 -7.25
CA VAL A 101 -1.53 -10.19 -8.00
C VAL A 101 -1.73 -11.39 -8.92
N ALA A 102 -2.27 -12.49 -8.38
CA ALA A 102 -2.59 -13.70 -9.14
C ALA A 102 -3.65 -13.44 -10.22
N GLY A 103 -4.54 -12.47 -9.99
CA GLY A 103 -5.56 -12.09 -10.97
C GLY A 103 -5.02 -11.32 -12.18
N GLY A 104 -3.78 -10.81 -12.15
CA GLY A 104 -3.23 -9.95 -13.21
C GLY A 104 -3.24 -8.44 -12.88
N GLY A 105 -3.50 -8.08 -11.62
CA GLY A 105 -3.42 -6.71 -11.15
C GLY A 105 -4.56 -5.80 -11.66
N PRO A 106 -4.30 -4.49 -11.82
CA PRO A 106 -5.32 -3.50 -12.21
C PRO A 106 -5.91 -3.72 -13.61
N ASN A 107 -5.22 -4.44 -14.48
CA ASN A 107 -5.66 -4.71 -15.85
C ASN A 107 -6.46 -6.02 -15.97
N SER A 108 -6.69 -6.69 -14.85
CA SER A 108 -7.43 -7.95 -14.83
C SER A 108 -8.94 -7.75 -14.87
N SER A 109 -9.66 -8.77 -15.35
CA SER A 109 -11.12 -8.86 -15.25
C SER A 109 -11.59 -9.18 -13.82
N THR A 110 -10.68 -9.48 -12.89
CA THR A 110 -11.02 -9.82 -11.51
C THR A 110 -11.31 -8.54 -10.72
N PRO A 111 -12.52 -8.40 -10.13
CA PRO A 111 -12.83 -7.25 -9.30
C PRO A 111 -11.86 -7.14 -8.10
N PRO A 112 -11.52 -5.92 -7.67
CA PRO A 112 -10.65 -5.73 -6.51
C PRO A 112 -11.38 -6.07 -5.21
N TYR A 113 -10.63 -6.45 -4.19
CA TYR A 113 -11.15 -6.71 -2.85
C TYR A 113 -11.30 -5.39 -2.11
N SER A 114 -12.43 -5.16 -1.48
CA SER A 114 -12.62 -3.96 -0.66
C SER A 114 -12.20 -4.23 0.78
N VAL A 115 -11.24 -3.46 1.28
CA VAL A 115 -10.66 -3.61 2.62
C VAL A 115 -10.99 -2.41 3.47
N ARG A 116 -11.41 -2.64 4.72
CA ARG A 116 -11.60 -1.59 5.73
C ARG A 116 -10.91 -1.97 7.02
N ILE A 117 -9.99 -1.13 7.47
CA ILE A 117 -9.22 -1.31 8.70
C ILE A 117 -9.71 -0.27 9.71
N PHE A 118 -10.29 -0.72 10.80
CA PHE A 118 -10.76 0.10 11.91
C PHE A 118 -9.71 0.17 13.00
N PHE A 119 -9.39 1.41 13.40
CA PHE A 119 -8.51 1.69 14.52
C PHE A 119 -9.35 1.69 15.80
N LYS A 120 -9.47 0.52 16.46
CA LYS A 120 -10.23 0.37 17.70
C LYS A 120 -9.45 0.87 18.91
N GLU A 121 -8.12 0.84 18.83
CA GLU A 121 -7.22 1.28 19.88
C GLU A 121 -6.33 2.44 19.43
N GLY A 122 -5.92 3.28 20.38
CA GLY A 122 -5.11 4.47 20.13
C GLY A 122 -5.90 5.77 20.13
N ASN A 123 -5.16 6.87 20.29
CA ASN A 123 -5.72 8.22 20.25
C ASN A 123 -5.77 8.76 18.81
N LEU A 124 -6.52 9.84 18.62
CA LEU A 124 -6.70 10.47 17.31
C LEU A 124 -5.37 10.75 16.59
N ASN A 125 -4.40 11.32 17.30
CA ASN A 125 -3.09 11.70 16.74
C ASN A 125 -2.30 10.47 16.25
N SER A 126 -2.28 9.38 17.03
CA SER A 126 -1.61 8.13 16.65
C SER A 126 -2.26 7.47 15.42
N ASN A 127 -3.58 7.59 15.29
CA ASN A 127 -4.32 7.06 14.16
C ASN A 127 -4.09 7.87 12.89
N ILE A 128 -4.06 9.21 13.00
CA ILE A 128 -3.70 10.10 11.89
C ILE A 128 -2.27 9.82 11.45
N ALA A 129 -1.32 9.72 12.38
CA ALA A 129 0.09 9.45 12.07
C ALA A 129 0.25 8.10 11.34
N SER A 130 -0.45 7.05 11.80
CA SER A 130 -0.44 5.74 11.15
C SER A 130 -0.98 5.81 9.72
N ALA A 131 -2.10 6.51 9.50
CA ALA A 131 -2.71 6.67 8.18
C ALA A 131 -1.85 7.53 7.23
N GLN A 132 -1.27 8.62 7.72
CA GLN A 132 -0.35 9.46 6.94
C GLN A 132 0.89 8.67 6.54
N THR A 133 1.43 7.86 7.45
CA THR A 133 2.60 7.02 7.18
C THR A 133 2.33 6.04 6.03
N ILE A 134 1.18 5.35 6.06
CA ILE A 134 0.76 4.44 4.98
C ILE A 134 0.66 5.18 3.64
N ARG A 135 0.07 6.39 3.65
CA ARG A 135 -0.06 7.21 2.43
C ARG A 135 1.30 7.64 1.88
N CYS A 136 2.22 8.07 2.74
CA CYS A 136 3.57 8.48 2.36
C CYS A 136 4.36 7.32 1.72
N PHE A 137 4.30 6.12 2.30
CA PHE A 137 4.98 4.95 1.73
C PHE A 137 4.47 4.59 0.34
N ARG A 138 3.15 4.61 0.15
CA ARG A 138 2.54 4.33 -1.14
C ARG A 138 2.89 5.38 -2.19
N LEU A 139 2.85 6.67 -1.85
CA LEU A 139 3.27 7.77 -2.74
C LEU A 139 4.73 7.64 -3.14
N ARG A 140 5.61 7.30 -2.19
CA ARG A 140 7.03 7.08 -2.46
C ARG A 140 7.24 5.90 -3.42
N LEU A 141 6.50 4.81 -3.24
CA LEU A 141 6.58 3.63 -4.11
C LEU A 141 6.04 3.92 -5.53
N ALA A 142 4.94 4.68 -5.63
CA ALA A 142 4.40 5.12 -6.91
C ALA A 142 5.39 6.04 -7.65
N CYS A 143 5.97 7.01 -6.95
CA CYS A 143 6.99 7.90 -7.50
C CYS A 143 8.23 7.13 -7.96
N PHE A 144 8.72 6.17 -7.18
CA PHE A 144 9.85 5.33 -7.57
C PHE A 144 9.54 4.48 -8.81
N THR A 145 8.31 3.95 -8.92
CA THR A 145 7.86 3.19 -10.10
C THR A 145 7.81 4.08 -11.34
N LEU A 146 7.33 5.32 -11.21
CA LEU A 146 7.30 6.31 -12.30
C LEU A 146 8.70 6.81 -12.71
N LEU A 147 9.60 6.99 -11.75
CA LEU A 147 10.99 7.37 -12.01
C LEU A 147 11.75 6.26 -12.74
N ARG A 148 11.47 4.99 -12.40
CA ARG A 148 12.05 3.82 -13.10
C ARG A 148 11.43 3.53 -14.46
N SER A 149 10.18 3.93 -14.71
CA SER A 149 9.49 3.63 -15.96
C SER A 149 9.94 4.49 -17.16
N GLY A 150 10.98 5.31 -17.00
CA GLY A 150 11.64 6.00 -18.12
C GLY A 150 10.83 7.13 -18.76
N TRP A 151 9.63 7.44 -18.26
CA TRP A 151 8.79 8.51 -18.80
C TRP A 151 9.41 9.91 -18.68
N LEU A 152 10.29 10.12 -17.69
CA LEU A 152 11.06 11.35 -17.55
C LEU A 152 12.30 11.41 -18.47
N TRP A 153 12.81 10.27 -18.94
CA TRP A 153 13.89 10.22 -19.93
C TRP A 153 13.38 10.40 -21.36
N ASN A 154 12.15 9.94 -21.65
CA ASN A 154 11.53 10.15 -22.96
C ASN A 154 10.99 11.57 -23.16
N LEU A 155 10.60 12.28 -22.10
CA LEU A 155 10.20 13.70 -22.25
C LEU A 155 11.38 14.60 -22.63
N SER A 156 12.59 14.33 -22.13
CA SER A 156 13.79 15.05 -22.58
C SER A 156 14.12 14.76 -24.05
N ALA A 157 13.91 13.53 -24.53
CA ALA A 157 14.13 13.18 -25.93
C ALA A 157 13.08 13.83 -26.85
N PHE A 158 11.81 13.91 -26.42
CA PHE A 158 10.73 14.52 -27.19
C PHE A 158 10.83 16.06 -27.24
N ILE A 159 11.28 16.69 -26.15
CA ILE A 159 11.58 18.13 -26.13
C ILE A 159 12.80 18.46 -27.01
N PHE A 160 13.83 17.60 -27.05
CA PHE A 160 14.97 17.76 -27.96
C PHE A 160 14.62 17.57 -29.45
N GLN A 161 13.54 16.86 -29.77
CA GLN A 161 13.06 16.70 -31.15
C GLN A 161 12.13 17.84 -31.59
N LEU A 162 11.38 18.45 -30.66
CA LEU A 162 10.52 19.61 -30.92
C LEU A 162 11.28 20.94 -30.92
N ILE A 163 12.34 21.05 -30.12
CA ILE A 163 13.25 22.19 -30.13
C ILE A 163 14.45 21.78 -30.99
N GLY A 164 14.28 21.88 -32.32
CA GLY A 164 15.34 21.58 -33.28
C GLY A 164 16.67 22.25 -32.91
N ALA A 165 17.77 21.62 -33.32
CA ALA A 165 19.18 21.91 -32.97
C ALA A 165 19.73 23.31 -33.35
N GLY A 166 18.89 24.35 -33.46
CA GLY A 166 19.26 25.68 -33.95
C GLY A 166 19.20 26.84 -32.94
N ALA A 167 18.82 26.61 -31.68
CA ALA A 167 18.57 27.72 -30.73
C ALA A 167 19.57 27.83 -29.56
N TRP A 168 20.83 27.39 -29.75
CA TRP A 168 21.86 27.42 -28.69
C TRP A 168 23.20 28.02 -29.16
N THR A 169 23.18 29.10 -29.94
CA THR A 169 24.42 29.83 -30.31
C THR A 169 24.47 31.31 -29.91
N ASN A 170 23.45 31.88 -29.27
CA ASN A 170 23.42 33.33 -28.97
C ASN A 170 23.38 33.75 -27.49
N ALA A 171 23.55 32.85 -26.53
CA ALA A 171 23.46 33.18 -25.10
C ALA A 171 24.82 33.30 -24.37
N THR A 172 25.93 33.55 -25.06
CA THR A 172 27.27 33.71 -24.44
C THR A 172 27.97 35.04 -24.73
N LYS A 173 27.29 36.05 -25.27
CA LYS A 173 27.94 37.33 -25.66
C LYS A 173 27.65 38.56 -24.78
N HIS A 174 27.10 38.41 -23.58
CA HIS A 174 27.03 39.54 -22.63
C HIS A 174 27.30 39.12 -21.18
N CYS A 175 28.57 38.84 -20.91
CA CYS A 175 29.20 39.06 -19.60
C CYS A 175 30.71 39.20 -19.83
N SER A 176 31.13 40.44 -20.12
CA SER A 176 32.50 40.93 -19.98
C SER A 176 32.39 42.41 -19.63
#